data_AF-B7L403-F1
#
_entry.id   AF-B7L403-F1
#
_cell.length_a   1.000
_cell.length_b   1.000
_cell.length_c   1.000
_cell.angle_alpha   90.00
_cell.angle_beta   90.00
_cell.angle_gamma   90.00
#
_symmetry.space_group_name_H-M   'P 1'
#
loop_
_entity.id
_entity.type
_entity.pdbx_description
1 polymer ?
#
loop_
_entity_poly.entity_id
_entity_poly.type
_entity_poly.pdbx_seq_one_letter_code
_entity_poly.pdbx_strand_id
1 'polypeptide(L)' 'MGNQPATMTITLNVPDDFTGRVLVYLDKGKVKSQCRLRNNEIVSTVEGFSELCIRAGIKPELLTGK' A
#
# COMPACT_ATOMS: atom_id res chain seq x y z
N MET A 1 25.57 18.81 -10.08
CA MET A 1 24.16 19.02 -10.50
C MET A 1 23.30 18.75 -9.28
N GLY A 2 22.60 19.75 -8.77
CA GLY A 2 21.92 19.68 -7.48
C GLY A 2 20.74 18.72 -7.50
N ASN A 3 20.58 17.96 -6.41
CA ASN A 3 19.39 17.14 -6.13
C ASN A 3 18.18 18.05 -5.89
N GLN A 4 17.65 18.69 -6.95
CA GLN A 4 16.38 19.39 -6.85
C GLN A 4 15.27 18.36 -6.64
N PRO A 5 14.37 18.56 -5.65
CA PRO A 5 13.23 17.69 -5.46
C PRO A 5 12.37 17.67 -6.73
N ALA A 6 12.18 16.48 -7.30
CA ALA A 6 11.24 16.30 -8.40
C ALA A 6 9.82 16.33 -7.85
N THR A 7 9.02 17.30 -8.30
CA THR A 7 7.59 17.36 -7.97
C THR A 7 6.81 16.62 -9.05
N MET A 8 5.85 15.79 -8.65
CA MET A 8 5.00 15.03 -9.58
C MET A 8 3.53 15.24 -9.24
N THR A 9 2.74 15.59 -10.25
CA THR A 9 1.28 15.68 -10.14
C THR A 9 0.65 14.31 -10.33
N ILE A 10 -0.21 13.89 -9.41
CA ILE A 10 -0.96 12.63 -9.47
C ILE A 10 -2.45 12.96 -9.50
N THR A 11 -3.17 12.41 -10.48
CA THR A 11 -4.64 12.45 -10.51
C THR A 11 -5.21 11.24 -9.78
N LEU A 12 -5.94 11.48 -8.69
CA LEU A 12 -6.61 10.44 -7.93
C LEU A 12 -8.06 10.26 -8.39
N ASN A 13 -8.55 9.02 -8.47
CA ASN A 13 -9.94 8.72 -8.86
C ASN A 13 -10.82 8.55 -7.62
N VAL A 14 -11.14 9.67 -6.96
CA VAL A 14 -11.95 9.73 -5.74
C VAL A 14 -13.02 10.81 -5.84
N PRO A 15 -14.15 10.69 -5.12
CA PRO A 15 -15.13 11.76 -5.00
C PRO A 15 -14.53 13.05 -4.40
N ASP A 16 -15.15 14.20 -4.68
CA ASP A 16 -14.67 15.51 -4.21
C ASP A 16 -14.72 15.67 -2.68
N ASP A 17 -15.60 14.92 -2.00
CA ASP A 17 -15.75 14.89 -0.54
C ASP A 17 -14.99 13.72 0.12
N PHE A 18 -14.13 13.03 -0.62
CA PHE A 18 -13.46 11.84 -0.14
C PHE A 18 -12.53 12.11 1.04
N THR A 19 -12.76 11.38 2.14
CA THR A 19 -11.84 11.28 3.28
C THR A 19 -11.43 9.83 3.47
N GLY A 20 -10.13 9.55 3.40
CA GLY A 20 -9.61 8.20 3.54
C GLY A 20 -8.18 8.08 3.05
N ARG A 21 -7.79 6.85 2.69
CA ARG A 21 -6.43 6.54 2.23
C ARG A 21 -6.48 5.98 0.81
N VAL A 22 -5.51 6.39 0.00
CA VAL A 22 -5.31 5.86 -1.36
C VAL A 22 -3.89 5.34 -1.46
N LEU A 23 -3.74 4.08 -1.87
CA LEU A 23 -2.45 3.50 -2.21
C LEU A 23 -2.17 3.77 -3.68
N VAL A 24 -0.99 4.29 -3.99
CA VAL A 24 -0.54 4.55 -5.36
C VAL A 24 0.71 3.73 -5.64
N TYR A 25 0.71 2.97 -6.73
CA TYR A 25 1.89 2.27 -7.21
C TYR A 25 2.55 3.05 -8.34
N LEU A 26 3.83 3.39 -8.13
CA LEU A 26 4.66 4.13 -9.07
C LEU A 26 5.75 3.21 -9.63
N ASP A 27 5.92 3.23 -10.95
CA ASP A 27 7.03 2.60 -11.64
C ASP A 27 7.71 3.64 -12.52
N LYS A 28 9.00 3.93 -12.24
CA LYS A 28 9.81 4.92 -12.96
C LYS A 28 9.12 6.28 -13.10
N GLY A 29 8.52 6.78 -12.01
CA GLY A 29 7.84 8.08 -11.97
C GLY A 29 6.51 8.12 -12.75
N LYS A 30 5.92 6.96 -13.08
CA LYS A 30 4.59 6.86 -13.68
C LYS A 30 3.65 6.10 -12.75
N VAL A 31 2.44 6.63 -12.57
CA VAL A 31 1.36 5.93 -11.89
C VAL A 31 0.95 4.72 -12.71
N LYS A 32 1.11 3.53 -12.14
CA LYS A 32 0.69 2.26 -12.75
C LYS A 32 -0.69 1.84 -12.28
N SER A 33 -0.98 2.07 -11.00
CA SER A 33 -2.28 1.78 -10.41
C SER A 33 -2.52 2.62 -9.16
N GLN A 34 -3.79 2.72 -8.79
CA GLN A 34 -4.23 3.29 -7.53
C GLN A 34 -5.42 2.51 -7.00
N CYS A 35 -5.55 2.40 -5.68
CA CYS A 35 -6.74 1.84 -5.04
C CYS A 35 -7.04 2.54 -3.71
N ARG A 36 -8.32 2.58 -3.35
CA ARG A 36 -8.77 3.10 -2.05
C ARG A 36 -8.56 2.02 -1.00
N LEU A 37 -7.98 2.40 0.13
CA LEU A 37 -7.84 1.50 1.28
C LEU A 37 -9.01 1.69 2.23
N ARG A 38 -9.59 0.58 2.70
CA ARG A 38 -10.57 0.56 3.78
C ARG A 38 -9.90 0.94 5.10
N ASN A 39 -10.68 1.39 6.09
CA ASN A 39 -10.13 1.83 7.38
C ASN A 39 -9.38 0.72 8.14
N ASN A 40 -9.75 -0.54 7.92
CA ASN A 40 -9.14 -1.70 8.56
C ASN A 40 -8.08 -2.40 7.68
N GLU A 41 -7.77 -1.87 6.50
CA GLU A 41 -6.69 -2.40 5.66
C GLU A 41 -5.33 -1.84 6.11
N ILE A 42 -4.33 -2.72 6.10
CA ILE A 42 -2.94 -2.43 6.43
C ILE A 42 -2.10 -2.71 5.18
N VAL A 43 -1.29 -1.73 4.77
CA VAL A 43 -0.28 -1.93 3.72
C VAL A 43 1.03 -2.29 4.39
N SER A 44 1.62 -3.41 4.00
CA SER A 44 2.88 -3.88 4.55
C SER A 44 3.68 -4.68 3.51
N THR A 45 4.92 -5.03 3.85
CA THR A 45 5.71 -5.98 3.07
C THR A 45 5.29 -7.41 3.40
N VAL A 46 5.85 -8.39 2.68
CA VAL A 46 5.64 -9.81 2.97
C VAL A 46 6.22 -10.17 4.35
N GLU A 47 7.36 -9.59 4.72
CA GLU A 47 7.99 -9.76 6.02
C GLU A 47 7.11 -9.15 7.13
N GLY A 48 6.57 -7.95 6.91
CA GLY A 48 5.67 -7.31 7.87
C GLY A 48 4.36 -8.07 8.03
N PHE A 49 3.81 -8.63 6.95
CA PHE A 49 2.69 -9.56 7.03
C PHE A 49 3.03 -10.80 7.87
N SER A 50 4.20 -11.39 7.63
CA SER A 50 4.67 -12.57 8.38
C SER A 50 4.82 -12.29 9.86
N GLU A 51 5.37 -11.12 10.23
CA GLU A 51 5.50 -10.70 11.63
C GLU A 51 4.13 -10.51 12.28
N LEU A 52 3.16 -9.91 11.59
CA LEU A 52 1.79 -9.78 12.08
C LEU A 52 1.14 -11.14 12.34
N CYS A 53 1.34 -12.11 11.45
CA CYS A 53 0.86 -13.48 11.65
C CYS A 53 1.48 -14.12 12.90
N ILE A 54 2.80 -14.02 13.08
CA ILE A 54 3.50 -14.55 14.27
C ILE A 54 2.95 -13.90 15.55
N ARG A 55 2.81 -12.58 15.58
CA ARG A 55 2.27 -11.84 16.74
C ARG A 55 0.82 -12.21 17.06
N ALA A 56 0.03 -12.55 16.05
CA ALA A 56 -1.33 -13.03 16.20
C ALA A 56 -1.42 -14.52 16.58
N GLY A 57 -0.29 -15.23 16.71
CA GLY A 57 -0.26 -16.67 16.98
C GLY A 57 -0.70 -17.54 15.80
N ILE A 58 -0.75 -16.99 14.59
CA ILE A 58 -1.08 -17.72 13.37
C ILE A 58 0.15 -18.52 12.97
N LYS A 59 0.00 -19.85 12.93
CA LYS A 59 1.07 -20.72 12.49
C LYS A 59 1.25 -20.65 10.97
N PRO A 60 2.48 -20.65 10.44
CA PRO A 60 2.74 -20.57 9.00
C PRO A 60 1.98 -21.63 8.18
N GLU A 61 1.80 -22.83 8.73
CA GLU A 61 1.08 -23.93 8.07
C GLU A 61 -0.36 -23.54 7.67
N LEU A 62 -1.03 -22.72 8.49
CA LEU A 62 -2.40 -22.23 8.24
C LEU A 62 -2.49 -21.28 7.05
N LEU A 63 -1.36 -20.70 6.62
CA LEU A 63 -1.28 -19.79 5.46
C LEU A 63 -1.03 -20.54 4.15
N THR A 64 -0.64 -21.82 4.22
CA THR A 64 -0.25 -22.60 3.03
C THR A 64 -1.42 -23.28 2.32
N GLY A 65 -2.64 -23.20 2.89
CA GLY A 65 -3.87 -23.76 2.30
C GLY A 65 -3.83 -25.28 2.08
N LYS A 66 -2.90 -25.98 2.75
CA LYS A 66 -2.77 -27.44 2.75
C LYS A 66 -3.38 -28.05 4.00
#